data_AF-A0A2D9CB05-F1
#
_entry.id   AF-A0A2D9CB05-F1
#
_cell.length_a   1.000
_cell.length_b   1.000
_cell.length_c   1.000
_cell.angle_alpha   90.00
_cell.angle_beta   90.00
_cell.angle_gamma   90.00
#
_symmetry.space_group_name_H-M   'P 1'
#
loop_
_entity.id
_entity.type
_entity.pdbx_description
1 polymer ?
#
loop_
_entity_poly.entity_id
_entity_poly.type
_entity_poly.pdbx_seq_one_letter_code
_entity_poly.pdbx_strand_id
1 'polypeptide(L)'
;MATTTSITTTYAGEFAGEYIAAALLEANTISQGGITVKPNVKFKEVIKKVSVDDIVKDATCDFDPTSTVTLTEAILQPEEQQVNLQLCKKDFQSDWEAVQMGYSSFDSLPPSFADFIIGHVAAKVAERTEKSIWEGSTATNGQFDGLTTKISTDAGLPSAQEVAGATITSSNVIAELGKLVDAIPASLYGSDDLFLYVSQNIARAYVRALGGFAAVQNAAGSDNVGSIGANGVGSNGTMWYQGGGLSIDGVKIFVANGLGDNKAVAAEKSNLFFGTGLLSDHNEVKLLDMADLDGSQNARLVMRFSAGVQYAQISDITTYGISNTAN
;
A
#
# COMPACT_ATOMS: atom_id res chain seq x y z
N MET A 1 -33.14 10.95 46.51
CA MET A 1 -31.69 10.90 46.77
C MET A 1 -31.04 10.51 45.46
N ALA A 2 -30.40 11.46 44.78
CA ALA A 2 -29.87 11.24 43.42
C ALA A 2 -28.52 10.53 43.52
N THR A 3 -28.42 9.35 42.91
CA THR A 3 -27.19 8.57 42.81
C THR A 3 -26.25 9.26 41.84
N THR A 4 -25.20 9.86 42.38
CA THR A 4 -24.04 10.35 41.64
C THR A 4 -23.23 9.15 41.15
N THR A 5 -23.32 8.84 39.85
CA THR A 5 -22.41 7.90 39.19
C THR A 5 -21.17 8.65 38.71
N SER A 6 -20.07 8.53 39.45
CA SER A 6 -18.74 8.89 38.96
C SER A 6 -18.24 7.77 38.05
N ILE A 7 -18.34 7.97 36.73
CA ILE A 7 -17.74 7.06 35.75
C ILE A 7 -16.24 7.37 35.71
N THR A 8 -15.44 6.58 36.42
CA THR A 8 -13.97 6.54 36.30
C THR A 8 -13.56 5.29 35.52
N THR A 9 -13.91 5.24 34.23
CA THR A 9 -13.44 4.21 33.28
C THR A 9 -13.05 4.85 31.95
N THR A 10 -12.26 5.92 31.98
CA THR A 10 -11.68 6.54 30.77
C THR A 10 -10.42 5.81 30.28
N TYR A 11 -9.96 4.77 30.98
CA TYR A 11 -8.69 4.09 30.69
C TYR A 11 -8.69 3.21 29.42
N ALA A 12 -9.85 2.98 28.78
CA ALA A 12 -9.97 2.15 27.57
C ALA A 12 -9.86 2.95 26.25
N GLY A 13 -9.68 4.28 26.31
CA GLY A 13 -9.64 5.14 25.11
C GLY A 13 -8.29 5.77 24.78
N GLU A 14 -7.39 5.92 25.75
CA GLU A 14 -6.18 6.74 25.58
C GLU A 14 -5.09 6.03 24.75
N PHE A 15 -4.97 4.70 24.86
CA PHE A 15 -3.99 3.92 24.09
C PHE A 15 -4.53 3.35 22.77
N ALA A 16 -5.85 3.22 22.60
CA ALA A 16 -6.45 2.68 21.38
C ALA A 16 -6.14 3.55 20.15
N GLY A 17 -6.04 4.87 20.33
CA GLY A 17 -5.66 5.81 19.29
C GLY A 17 -4.20 5.63 18.82
N GLU A 18 -3.28 5.27 19.71
CA GLU A 18 -1.87 5.03 19.36
C GLU A 18 -1.68 3.70 18.61
N TYR A 19 -2.30 2.62 19.09
CA TYR A 19 -2.22 1.31 18.44
C TYR A 19 -2.82 1.30 17.04
N ILE A 20 -3.86 2.11 16.80
CA ILE A 20 -4.53 2.17 15.50
C ILE A 20 -3.87 3.18 14.54
N ALA A 21 -3.32 4.29 15.07
CA ALA A 21 -2.48 5.17 14.26
C ALA A 21 -1.21 4.44 13.78
N ALA A 22 -0.63 3.59 14.63
CA ALA A 22 0.42 2.66 14.22
C ALA A 22 -0.09 1.70 13.13
N ALA A 23 -1.25 1.05 13.33
CA ALA A 23 -1.76 0.08 12.36
C ALA A 23 -2.10 0.67 10.97
N LEU A 24 -2.61 1.90 10.89
CA LEU A 24 -2.85 2.57 9.60
C LEU A 24 -1.52 2.92 8.89
N LEU A 25 -0.48 3.27 9.65
CA LEU A 25 0.87 3.49 9.12
C LEU A 25 1.63 2.17 8.84
N GLU A 26 1.14 1.04 9.37
CA GLU A 26 1.68 -0.29 9.13
C GLU A 26 1.22 -0.92 7.82
N ALA A 27 0.36 -0.27 7.04
CA ALA A 27 0.05 -0.70 5.68
C ALA A 27 1.37 -0.95 4.90
N ASN A 28 1.46 -2.09 4.21
CA ASN A 28 2.74 -2.61 3.72
C ASN A 28 3.50 -1.62 2.82
N THR A 29 2.78 -0.87 1.98
CA THR A 29 3.39 0.16 1.11
C THR A 29 3.89 1.38 1.90
N ILE A 30 3.24 1.72 3.02
CA ILE A 30 3.61 2.85 3.88
C ILE A 30 4.77 2.47 4.80
N SER A 31 4.70 1.32 5.46
CA SER A 31 5.68 0.89 6.47
C SER A 31 7.07 0.63 5.89
N GLN A 32 7.13 0.12 4.65
CA GLN A 32 8.39 -0.07 3.94
C GLN A 32 8.86 1.21 3.22
N GLY A 33 8.16 2.34 3.41
CA GLY A 33 8.52 3.62 2.83
C GLY A 33 8.40 3.66 1.31
N GLY A 34 7.47 2.91 0.72
CA GLY A 34 7.21 2.91 -0.72
C GLY A 34 6.39 4.12 -1.20
N ILE A 35 5.88 4.97 -0.31
CA ILE A 35 5.10 6.17 -0.67
C ILE A 35 5.45 7.35 0.23
N THR A 36 5.31 8.58 -0.26
CA THR A 36 5.52 9.78 0.54
C THR A 36 4.25 10.10 1.35
N VAL A 37 4.34 10.01 2.68
CA VAL A 37 3.20 10.30 3.57
C VAL A 37 3.13 11.80 3.86
N LYS A 38 1.95 12.37 3.65
CA LYS A 38 1.56 13.75 3.98
C LYS A 38 0.55 13.71 5.13
N PRO A 39 1.01 13.89 6.39
CA PRO A 39 0.10 13.97 7.52
C PRO A 39 -0.64 15.31 7.54
N ASN A 40 -1.83 15.34 8.15
CA ASN A 40 -2.64 16.53 8.44
C ASN A 40 -3.37 17.18 7.25
N VAL A 41 -3.79 16.37 6.26
CA VAL A 41 -4.62 16.89 5.16
C VAL A 41 -6.10 16.86 5.55
N LYS A 42 -6.65 18.00 5.97
CA LYS A 42 -8.05 18.08 6.46
C LYS A 42 -9.11 18.18 5.36
N PHE A 43 -8.80 18.82 4.23
CA PHE A 43 -9.80 19.02 3.16
C PHE A 43 -9.16 18.87 1.79
N LYS A 44 -8.19 19.74 1.46
CA LYS A 44 -7.45 19.68 0.20
C LYS A 44 -6.03 20.15 0.43
N GLU A 45 -5.05 19.43 -0.09
CA GLU A 45 -3.68 19.90 -0.26
C GLU A 45 -3.34 19.89 -1.75
N VAL A 46 -2.74 20.98 -2.24
CA VAL A 46 -2.24 21.06 -3.62
C VAL A 46 -0.78 20.62 -3.59
N ILE A 47 -0.51 19.46 -4.16
CA ILE A 47 0.84 18.96 -4.38
C ILE A 47 1.38 19.66 -5.64
N LYS A 48 2.57 20.24 -5.53
CA LYS A 48 3.25 20.87 -6.66
C LYS A 48 4.56 20.12 -6.93
N LYS A 49 4.73 19.60 -8.14
CA LYS A 49 6.03 19.11 -8.63
C LYS A 49 6.54 20.11 -9.65
N VAL A 50 7.78 20.53 -9.47
CA VAL A 50 8.49 21.42 -10.40
C VAL A 50 9.37 20.53 -11.26
N SER A 51 9.08 20.44 -12.55
CA SER A 51 10.04 19.91 -13.53
C SER A 51 10.73 21.08 -14.21
N VAL A 52 12.06 21.02 -14.30
CA VAL A 52 12.86 22.00 -15.01
C VAL A 52 13.67 21.26 -16.05
N ASP A 53 13.22 21.34 -17.30
CA ASP A 53 13.92 20.76 -18.44
C ASP A 53 14.89 21.80 -19.04
N ASP A 54 16.03 21.34 -19.55
CA ASP A 54 17.00 22.13 -20.32
C ASP A 54 17.56 23.39 -19.63
N ILE A 55 18.05 23.24 -18.40
CA ILE A 55 18.75 24.32 -17.66
C ILE A 55 20.10 24.70 -18.31
N VAL A 56 20.77 23.75 -18.95
CA VAL A 56 22.12 23.95 -19.52
C VAL A 56 22.01 24.20 -21.01
N LYS A 57 22.36 25.42 -21.45
CA LYS A 57 22.50 25.80 -22.86
C LYS A 57 23.86 26.42 -23.12
N ASP A 58 24.23 26.47 -24.39
CA ASP A 58 25.46 27.10 -24.85
C ASP A 58 25.52 28.58 -24.44
N ALA A 59 26.68 29.02 -23.99
CA ALA A 59 26.90 30.38 -23.53
C ALA A 59 26.74 31.37 -24.70
N THR A 60 25.68 32.18 -24.68
CA THR A 60 25.48 33.31 -25.58
C THR A 60 25.66 34.63 -24.83
N CYS A 61 25.85 35.73 -25.56
CA CYS A 61 26.08 37.05 -24.96
C CYS A 61 24.81 37.66 -24.34
N ASP A 62 23.63 37.14 -24.70
CA ASP A 62 22.34 37.63 -24.24
C ASP A 62 21.73 36.67 -23.22
N PHE A 63 21.01 37.22 -22.25
CA PHE A 63 20.22 36.43 -21.31
C PHE A 63 18.95 35.92 -22.01
N ASP A 64 18.91 34.62 -22.32
CA ASP A 64 17.75 33.95 -22.91
C ASP A 64 16.90 33.29 -21.80
N PRO A 65 15.69 33.81 -21.47
CA PRO A 65 14.82 33.26 -20.44
C PRO A 65 13.99 32.03 -20.88
N THR A 66 14.48 31.21 -21.81
CA THR A 66 13.71 30.06 -22.36
C THR A 66 13.72 28.79 -21.51
N SER A 67 14.21 28.81 -20.27
CA SER A 67 14.06 27.67 -19.35
C SER A 67 12.58 27.51 -18.99
N THR A 68 11.93 26.49 -19.57
CA THR A 68 10.52 26.21 -19.30
C THR A 68 10.42 25.47 -17.97
N VAL A 69 9.97 26.18 -16.93
CA VAL A 69 9.62 25.57 -15.65
C VAL A 69 8.18 25.11 -15.73
N THR A 70 7.96 23.79 -15.78
CA THR A 70 6.61 23.22 -15.77
C THR A 70 6.21 22.91 -14.34
N LEU A 71 5.14 23.56 -13.87
CA LEU A 71 4.55 23.35 -12.55
C LEU A 71 3.33 22.45 -12.71
N THR A 72 3.45 21.19 -12.30
CA THR A 72 2.30 20.28 -12.27
C THR A 72 1.66 20.35 -10.89
N GLU A 73 0.37 20.70 -10.86
CA GLU A 73 -0.42 20.78 -9.63
C GLU A 73 -1.41 19.60 -9.55
N ALA A 74 -1.33 18.81 -8.49
CA ALA A 74 -2.25 17.71 -8.23
C ALA A 74 -2.97 17.93 -6.89
N ILE A 75 -4.29 17.75 -6.88
CA ILE A 75 -5.11 17.94 -5.67
C ILE A 75 -5.20 16.61 -4.92
N LEU A 76 -4.72 16.58 -3.69
CA LEU A 76 -4.91 15.49 -2.75
C LEU A 76 -6.09 15.83 -1.83
N GLN A 77 -7.17 15.07 -1.95
CA GLN A 77 -8.36 15.17 -1.13
C GLN A 77 -8.61 13.81 -0.46
N PRO A 78 -8.30 13.67 0.83
CA PRO A 78 -8.65 12.47 1.60
C PRO A 78 -10.16 12.34 1.78
N GLU A 79 -10.64 11.10 1.81
CA GLU A 79 -12.04 10.79 2.09
C GLU A 79 -12.19 10.23 3.50
N GLU A 80 -13.29 10.59 4.16
CA GLU A 80 -13.62 10.09 5.49
C GLU A 80 -14.16 8.67 5.41
N GLN A 81 -13.55 7.77 6.17
CA GLN A 81 -13.88 6.37 6.27
C GLN A 81 -14.28 6.05 7.71
N GLN A 82 -15.22 5.11 7.87
CA GLN A 82 -15.65 4.67 9.19
C GLN A 82 -15.70 3.15 9.28
N VAL A 83 -15.30 2.63 10.43
CA VAL A 83 -15.46 1.23 10.81
C VAL A 83 -16.39 1.20 12.01
N ASN A 84 -17.59 0.68 11.78
CA ASN A 84 -18.59 0.44 12.83
C ASN A 84 -18.80 -1.07 12.93
N LEU A 85 -18.26 -1.67 13.99
CA LEU A 85 -18.44 -3.09 14.28
C LEU A 85 -19.30 -3.25 15.53
N GLN A 86 -20.22 -4.20 15.49
CA GLN A 86 -21.00 -4.63 16.64
C GLN A 86 -20.70 -6.10 16.92
N LEU A 87 -20.24 -6.40 18.12
CA LEU A 87 -19.88 -7.73 18.59
C LEU A 87 -20.84 -8.12 19.72
N CYS A 88 -21.42 -9.33 19.64
CA CYS A 88 -22.24 -9.88 20.72
C CYS A 88 -21.32 -10.61 21.71
N LYS A 89 -21.40 -10.27 23.00
CA LYS A 89 -20.57 -10.88 24.05
C LYS A 89 -20.83 -12.39 24.21
N LYS A 90 -22.03 -12.86 23.91
CA LYS A 90 -22.39 -14.29 24.02
C LYS A 90 -21.58 -15.18 23.08
N ASP A 91 -21.23 -14.69 21.90
CA ASP A 91 -20.45 -15.44 20.91
C ASP A 91 -19.01 -15.68 21.39
N PHE A 92 -18.54 -14.90 22.37
CA PHE A 92 -17.20 -15.01 22.94
C PHE A 92 -17.19 -15.69 24.32
N GLN A 93 -18.36 -15.88 24.95
CA GLN A 93 -18.45 -16.58 26.23
C GLN A 93 -18.07 -18.06 26.10
N SER A 94 -18.49 -18.74 25.02
CA SER A 94 -18.21 -20.17 24.84
C SER A 94 -16.73 -20.52 24.67
N ASP A 95 -15.94 -19.61 24.08
CA ASP A 95 -14.52 -19.86 23.80
C ASP A 95 -13.59 -19.38 24.93
N TRP A 96 -14.06 -18.48 25.80
CA TRP A 96 -13.23 -17.83 26.83
C TRP A 96 -13.63 -18.13 28.28
N GLU A 97 -14.87 -18.58 28.55
CA GLU A 97 -15.30 -19.03 29.88
C GLU A 97 -14.49 -20.22 30.42
N ALA A 98 -13.78 -20.95 29.56
CA ALA A 98 -12.96 -22.07 30.02
C ALA A 98 -11.61 -21.66 30.64
N VAL A 99 -11.11 -20.43 30.37
CA VAL A 99 -9.72 -20.08 30.71
C VAL A 99 -9.58 -18.99 31.77
N GLN A 100 -10.47 -17.98 31.86
CA GLN A 100 -10.30 -16.90 32.86
C GLN A 100 -11.56 -16.28 33.49
N MET A 101 -12.79 -16.69 33.16
CA MET A 101 -13.97 -16.07 33.77
C MET A 101 -14.41 -16.82 35.04
N GLY A 102 -14.15 -16.20 36.19
CA GLY A 102 -14.72 -16.64 37.46
C GLY A 102 -16.20 -16.26 37.55
N TYR A 103 -17.10 -17.20 37.24
CA TYR A 103 -18.47 -17.34 37.77
C TYR A 103 -19.35 -16.07 37.98
N SER A 104 -19.20 -14.99 37.22
CA SER A 104 -20.06 -13.81 37.33
C SER A 104 -20.65 -13.41 35.97
N SER A 105 -21.97 -13.48 35.84
CA SER A 105 -22.73 -13.13 34.62
C SER A 105 -22.70 -11.63 34.22
N PHE A 106 -21.81 -10.83 34.82
CA PHE A 106 -21.69 -9.38 34.59
C PHE A 106 -20.23 -8.93 34.41
N ASP A 107 -19.37 -9.75 33.81
CA ASP A 107 -17.97 -9.40 33.64
C ASP A 107 -17.76 -8.40 32.50
N SER A 108 -17.20 -7.24 32.86
CA SER A 108 -16.56 -6.28 31.96
C SER A 108 -15.54 -6.99 31.09
N LEU A 109 -15.42 -6.61 29.81
CA LEU A 109 -14.43 -7.23 28.91
C LEU A 109 -13.03 -7.16 29.54
N PRO A 110 -12.31 -8.29 29.68
CA PRO A 110 -10.96 -8.28 30.23
C PRO A 110 -10.04 -7.46 29.30
N PRO A 111 -9.09 -6.67 29.84
CA PRO A 111 -8.22 -5.78 29.06
C PRO A 111 -7.51 -6.50 27.90
N SER A 112 -7.06 -7.74 28.12
CA SER A 112 -6.38 -8.54 27.11
C SER A 112 -7.23 -8.88 25.88
N PHE A 113 -8.55 -9.01 26.05
CA PHE A 113 -9.47 -9.32 24.97
C PHE A 113 -9.82 -8.07 24.15
N ALA A 114 -9.99 -6.93 24.81
CA ALA A 114 -10.14 -5.64 24.15
C ALA A 114 -8.90 -5.33 23.29
N ASP A 115 -7.70 -5.53 23.84
CA ASP A 115 -6.44 -5.33 23.12
C ASP A 115 -6.30 -6.27 21.91
N PHE A 116 -6.70 -7.54 22.06
CA PHE A 116 -6.70 -8.50 20.94
C PHE A 116 -7.67 -8.12 19.83
N ILE A 117 -8.91 -7.73 20.16
CA ILE A 117 -9.90 -7.30 19.14
C ILE A 117 -9.42 -6.04 18.46
N ILE A 118 -8.93 -5.05 19.22
CA ILE A 118 -8.43 -3.79 18.69
C ILE A 118 -7.26 -4.08 17.73
N GLY A 119 -6.29 -4.92 18.12
CA GLY A 119 -5.19 -5.32 17.25
C GLY A 119 -5.64 -6.05 15.98
N HIS A 120 -6.61 -6.96 16.08
CA HIS A 120 -7.14 -7.67 14.91
C HIS A 120 -7.88 -6.74 13.94
N VAL A 121 -8.71 -5.84 14.47
CA VAL A 121 -9.43 -4.85 13.63
C VAL A 121 -8.42 -3.89 13.00
N ALA A 122 -7.42 -3.45 13.74
CA ALA A 122 -6.38 -2.57 13.23
C ALA A 122 -5.61 -3.23 12.07
N ALA A 123 -5.24 -4.51 12.19
CA ALA A 123 -4.62 -5.28 11.10
C ALA A 123 -5.53 -5.40 9.86
N LYS A 124 -6.85 -5.56 10.05
CA LYS A 124 -7.81 -5.58 8.94
C LYS A 124 -8.02 -4.23 8.29
N VAL A 125 -7.97 -3.15 9.06
CA VAL A 125 -7.98 -1.79 8.53
C VAL A 125 -6.70 -1.51 7.71
N ALA A 126 -5.53 -1.97 8.19
CA ALA A 126 -4.27 -1.87 7.45
C ALA A 126 -4.33 -2.64 6.11
N GLU A 127 -4.81 -3.89 6.12
CA GLU A 127 -4.99 -4.71 4.91
C GLU A 127 -5.94 -4.03 3.91
N ARG A 128 -7.04 -3.45 4.40
CA ARG A 128 -8.03 -2.78 3.56
C ARG A 128 -7.51 -1.44 3.01
N THR A 129 -6.75 -0.70 3.80
CA THR A 129 -6.12 0.56 3.39
C THR A 129 -5.10 0.30 2.30
N GLU A 130 -4.26 -0.74 2.45
CA GLU A 130 -3.30 -1.17 1.43
C GLU A 130 -3.97 -1.52 0.09
N LYS A 131 -5.08 -2.27 0.12
CA LYS A 131 -5.87 -2.55 -1.09
C LYS A 131 -6.46 -1.27 -1.70
N SER A 132 -6.90 -0.34 -0.87
CA SER A 132 -7.49 0.93 -1.33
C SER A 132 -6.44 1.88 -1.92
N ILE A 133 -5.20 1.87 -1.41
CA ILE A 133 -4.07 2.63 -1.98
C ILE A 133 -3.87 2.29 -3.46
N TRP A 134 -3.92 1.00 -3.81
CA TRP A 134 -3.62 0.54 -5.16
C TRP A 134 -4.85 0.42 -6.04
N GLU A 135 -5.89 -0.30 -5.60
CA GLU A 135 -7.08 -0.65 -6.41
C GLU A 135 -8.39 -0.08 -5.88
N GLY A 136 -8.35 0.88 -4.95
CA GLY A 136 -9.55 1.48 -4.39
C GLY A 136 -10.41 2.17 -5.45
N SER A 137 -11.72 2.18 -5.23
CA SER A 137 -12.68 2.95 -6.03
C SER A 137 -13.76 3.54 -5.15
N THR A 138 -14.05 4.83 -5.35
CA THR A 138 -15.16 5.55 -4.71
C THR A 138 -16.54 4.97 -5.03
N ALA A 139 -16.66 4.12 -6.06
CA ALA A 139 -17.89 3.38 -6.36
C ALA A 139 -18.21 2.31 -5.29
N THR A 140 -17.24 1.91 -4.47
CA THR A 140 -17.42 0.93 -3.41
C THR A 140 -17.40 1.61 -2.05
N ASN A 141 -18.41 1.34 -1.22
CA ASN A 141 -18.49 1.91 0.11
C ASN A 141 -17.27 1.48 0.97
N GLY A 142 -16.69 2.43 1.71
CA GLY A 142 -15.52 2.14 2.56
C GLY A 142 -14.17 2.15 1.83
N GLN A 143 -14.08 2.82 0.66
CA GLN A 143 -12.86 2.95 -0.15
C GLN A 143 -12.69 4.38 -0.64
N PHE A 144 -11.45 4.72 -1.00
CA PHE A 144 -11.09 5.93 -1.74
C PHE A 144 -10.52 5.53 -3.11
N ASP A 145 -10.44 6.46 -4.07
CA ASP A 145 -9.86 6.18 -5.38
C ASP A 145 -8.35 5.86 -5.26
N GLY A 146 -7.99 4.64 -5.63
CA GLY A 146 -6.62 4.13 -5.61
C GLY A 146 -5.78 4.65 -6.78
N LEU A 147 -4.46 4.47 -6.66
CA LEU A 147 -3.48 4.91 -7.64
C LEU A 147 -3.77 4.33 -9.03
N THR A 148 -4.06 3.03 -9.13
CA THR A 148 -4.30 2.39 -10.44
C THR A 148 -5.56 2.92 -11.12
N THR A 149 -6.64 3.17 -10.35
CA THR A 149 -7.89 3.77 -10.85
C THR A 149 -7.67 5.19 -11.36
N LYS A 150 -6.89 6.00 -10.63
CA LYS A 150 -6.56 7.37 -11.02
C LYS A 150 -5.62 7.42 -12.23
N ILE A 151 -4.70 6.46 -12.35
CA ILE A 151 -3.80 6.35 -13.51
C ILE A 151 -4.58 5.87 -14.74
N SER A 152 -5.49 4.89 -14.59
CA SER A 152 -6.27 4.33 -15.71
C SER A 152 -7.32 5.26 -16.31
N THR A 153 -7.51 6.44 -15.72
CA THR A 153 -8.48 7.45 -16.16
C THR A 153 -7.80 8.74 -16.62
N ASP A 154 -6.48 8.85 -16.48
CA ASP A 154 -5.73 10.04 -16.87
C ASP A 154 -5.31 9.99 -18.33
N ALA A 155 -5.85 10.90 -19.14
CA ALA A 155 -5.52 11.04 -20.56
C ALA A 155 -4.08 11.51 -20.83
N GLY A 156 -3.36 11.95 -19.80
CA GLY A 156 -1.98 12.38 -19.88
C GLY A 156 -0.95 11.25 -19.90
N LEU A 157 -1.35 9.99 -19.69
CA LEU A 157 -0.45 8.83 -19.74
C LEU A 157 -0.03 8.54 -21.19
N PRO A 158 1.27 8.67 -21.53
CA PRO A 158 1.76 8.33 -22.86
C PRO A 158 1.55 6.85 -23.17
N SER A 159 1.07 6.54 -24.37
CA SER A 159 0.80 5.16 -24.82
C SER A 159 2.05 4.27 -24.81
N ALA A 160 3.24 4.86 -24.98
CA ALA A 160 4.52 4.14 -24.87
C ALA A 160 4.82 3.64 -23.45
N GLN A 161 4.19 4.24 -22.43
CA GLN A 161 4.34 3.87 -21.01
C GLN A 161 3.23 2.94 -20.53
N GLU A 162 2.31 2.55 -21.43
CA GLU A 162 1.24 1.60 -21.15
C GLU A 162 1.62 0.22 -21.72
N VAL A 163 2.07 -0.67 -20.84
CA VAL A 163 2.44 -2.03 -21.23
C VAL A 163 1.25 -2.97 -21.04
N ALA A 164 0.82 -3.61 -22.12
CA ALA A 164 -0.26 -4.59 -22.09
C ALA A 164 0.12 -5.78 -21.19
N GLY A 165 -0.77 -6.14 -20.28
CA GLY A 165 -0.55 -7.25 -19.35
C GLY A 165 -0.77 -8.62 -20.00
N ALA A 166 -0.02 -9.61 -19.53
CA ALA A 166 -0.24 -11.02 -19.81
C ALA A 166 -0.36 -11.82 -18.52
N THR A 167 -0.81 -13.08 -18.61
CA THR A 167 -0.75 -14.00 -17.47
C THR A 167 0.70 -14.30 -17.12
N ILE A 168 1.11 -14.00 -15.88
CA ILE A 168 2.49 -14.15 -15.45
C ILE A 168 2.73 -15.56 -14.91
N THR A 169 3.84 -16.14 -15.35
CA THR A 169 4.36 -17.46 -14.99
C THR A 169 5.86 -17.35 -14.74
N SER A 170 6.47 -18.36 -14.11
CA SER A 170 7.93 -18.36 -13.89
C SER A 170 8.75 -18.36 -15.18
N SER A 171 8.16 -18.68 -16.33
CA SER A 171 8.87 -18.75 -17.62
C SER A 171 8.87 -17.42 -18.38
N ASN A 172 7.87 -16.56 -18.18
CA ASN A 172 7.73 -15.29 -18.91
C ASN A 172 7.98 -14.04 -18.06
N VAL A 173 7.98 -14.16 -16.72
CA VAL A 173 8.09 -13.01 -15.80
C VAL A 173 9.27 -12.09 -16.07
N ILE A 174 10.45 -12.63 -16.43
CA ILE A 174 11.64 -11.81 -16.73
C ILE A 174 11.43 -10.98 -18.00
N ALA A 175 10.86 -11.57 -19.05
CA ALA A 175 10.60 -10.88 -20.31
C ALA A 175 9.50 -9.82 -20.15
N GLU A 176 8.46 -10.11 -19.37
CA GLU A 176 7.37 -9.17 -19.12
C GLU A 176 7.81 -8.00 -18.22
N LEU A 177 8.64 -8.26 -17.20
CA LEU A 177 9.25 -7.18 -16.41
C LEU A 177 10.28 -6.38 -17.23
N GLY A 178 11.02 -7.01 -18.15
CA GLY A 178 11.92 -6.32 -19.08
C GLY A 178 11.19 -5.33 -19.97
N LYS A 179 10.04 -5.71 -20.54
CA LYS A 179 9.18 -4.78 -21.31
C LYS A 179 8.74 -3.57 -20.49
N LEU A 180 8.42 -3.79 -19.21
CA LEU A 180 8.06 -2.72 -18.30
C LEU A 180 9.24 -1.78 -18.03
N VAL A 181 10.46 -2.31 -17.87
CA VAL A 181 11.68 -1.52 -17.72
C VAL A 181 12.03 -0.74 -18.99
N ASP A 182 11.90 -1.36 -20.17
CA ASP A 182 12.14 -0.71 -21.47
C ASP A 182 11.18 0.44 -21.75
N ALA A 183 9.98 0.39 -21.17
CA ALA A 183 8.97 1.45 -21.25
C ALA A 183 9.15 2.57 -20.22
N ILE A 184 10.16 2.49 -19.33
CA ILE A 184 10.49 3.57 -18.40
C ILE A 184 11.21 4.69 -19.15
N PRO A 185 10.82 5.95 -18.99
CA PRO A 185 11.55 7.08 -19.56
C PRO A 185 13.03 7.07 -19.16
N ALA A 186 13.91 7.28 -20.13
CA ALA A 186 15.36 7.25 -19.92
C ALA A 186 15.87 8.30 -18.90
N SER A 187 15.12 9.38 -18.69
CA SER A 187 15.40 10.40 -17.67
C SER A 187 15.24 9.89 -16.24
N LEU A 188 14.39 8.88 -16.03
CA LEU A 188 14.08 8.31 -14.71
C LEU A 188 14.89 7.05 -14.41
N TYR A 189 15.37 6.38 -15.45
CA TYR A 189 16.16 5.17 -15.35
C TYR A 189 17.53 5.46 -14.70
N GLY A 190 17.73 4.96 -13.47
CA GLY A 190 18.92 5.20 -12.64
C GLY A 190 18.71 6.15 -11.46
N SER A 191 17.52 6.72 -11.29
CA SER A 191 17.17 7.44 -10.07
C SER A 191 17.04 6.47 -8.89
N ASP A 192 17.58 6.86 -7.73
CA ASP A 192 17.54 6.02 -6.52
C ASP A 192 16.14 5.82 -5.94
N ASP A 193 15.23 6.73 -6.29
CA ASP A 193 13.84 6.80 -5.84
C ASP A 193 12.86 6.01 -6.73
N LEU A 194 13.32 5.45 -7.85
CA LEU A 194 12.50 4.63 -8.75
C LEU A 194 12.26 3.24 -8.16
N PHE A 195 10.98 2.91 -7.97
CA PHE A 195 10.54 1.59 -7.55
C PHE A 195 9.62 0.96 -8.58
N LEU A 196 9.80 -0.35 -8.77
CA LEU A 196 8.89 -1.20 -9.51
C LEU A 196 7.92 -1.86 -8.54
N TYR A 197 6.71 -1.31 -8.42
CA TYR A 197 5.64 -1.87 -7.60
C TYR A 197 5.00 -3.04 -8.33
N VAL A 198 5.17 -4.24 -7.79
CA VAL A 198 4.67 -5.48 -8.40
C VAL A 198 3.67 -6.18 -7.48
N SER A 199 2.72 -6.87 -8.11
CA SER A 199 1.79 -7.75 -7.39
C SER A 199 2.50 -8.98 -6.80
N GLN A 200 1.90 -9.59 -5.78
CA GLN A 200 2.46 -10.78 -5.12
C GLN A 200 2.66 -11.95 -6.09
N ASN A 201 1.78 -12.10 -7.09
CA ASN A 201 1.90 -13.13 -8.10
C ASN A 201 3.20 -12.98 -8.90
N ILE A 202 3.46 -11.76 -9.39
CA ILE A 202 4.68 -11.42 -10.13
C ILE A 202 5.92 -11.64 -9.26
N ALA A 203 5.90 -11.17 -8.00
CA ALA A 203 7.03 -11.35 -7.08
C ALA A 203 7.35 -12.85 -6.84
N ARG A 204 6.33 -13.69 -6.63
CA ARG A 204 6.50 -15.14 -6.46
C ARG A 204 7.00 -15.82 -7.72
N ALA A 205 6.46 -15.44 -8.88
CA ALA A 205 6.90 -15.95 -10.17
C ALA A 205 8.36 -15.57 -10.45
N TYR A 206 8.76 -14.33 -10.12
CA TYR A 206 10.13 -13.83 -10.28
C TYR A 206 11.12 -14.54 -9.36
N VAL A 207 10.82 -14.67 -8.06
CA VAL A 207 11.65 -15.45 -7.12
C VAL A 207 11.79 -16.91 -7.57
N ARG A 208 10.72 -17.50 -8.11
CA ARG A 208 10.78 -18.86 -8.69
C ARG A 208 11.62 -18.91 -9.96
N ALA A 209 11.60 -17.88 -10.81
CA ALA A 209 12.43 -17.80 -12.01
C ALA A 209 13.92 -17.67 -11.67
N LEU A 210 14.27 -16.85 -10.66
CA LEU A 210 15.63 -16.76 -10.11
C LEU A 210 16.07 -18.06 -9.42
N GLY A 211 15.11 -18.75 -8.80
CA GLY A 211 15.32 -20.07 -8.24
C GLY A 211 15.47 -21.20 -9.26
N GLY A 212 15.20 -20.93 -10.53
CA GLY A 212 15.14 -21.93 -11.58
C GLY A 212 16.50 -22.57 -11.82
N PHE A 213 16.59 -23.87 -11.59
CA PHE A 213 17.65 -24.69 -12.19
C PHE A 213 17.46 -24.63 -13.71
N ALA A 214 18.28 -23.84 -14.41
CA ALA A 214 18.33 -23.92 -15.85
C ALA A 214 18.95 -25.28 -16.23
N ALA A 215 18.09 -26.23 -16.60
CA ALA A 215 18.53 -27.43 -17.31
C ALA A 215 18.88 -27.01 -18.74
N VAL A 216 20.17 -26.82 -19.00
CA VAL A 216 20.65 -26.61 -20.37
C VAL A 216 20.48 -27.92 -21.12
N GLN A 217 19.52 -27.98 -22.03
CA GLN A 217 19.45 -29.03 -23.02
C GLN A 217 20.34 -28.59 -24.18
N ASN A 218 21.49 -29.26 -24.34
CA ASN A 218 22.40 -28.99 -25.44
C ASN A 218 21.66 -29.22 -26.77
N ALA A 219 21.95 -28.43 -27.81
CA ALA A 219 21.26 -28.48 -29.11
C ALA A 219 21.36 -29.84 -29.84
N ALA A 220 22.09 -30.81 -29.27
CA ALA A 220 22.26 -32.17 -29.75
C ALA A 220 21.72 -33.27 -28.80
N GLY A 221 20.81 -32.94 -27.86
CA GLY A 221 19.88 -33.90 -27.25
C GLY A 221 20.42 -35.11 -26.47
N SER A 222 21.73 -35.27 -26.25
CA SER A 222 22.29 -36.52 -25.71
C SER A 222 23.08 -36.40 -24.41
N ASP A 223 23.45 -35.22 -23.92
CA ASP A 223 24.17 -35.11 -22.65
C ASP A 223 23.73 -33.86 -21.87
N ASN A 224 23.47 -34.03 -20.57
CA ASN A 224 23.24 -32.94 -19.62
C ASN A 224 24.57 -32.18 -19.44
N VAL A 225 24.82 -31.18 -20.26
CA VAL A 225 26.05 -30.37 -20.18
C VAL A 225 25.83 -29.22 -19.20
N GLY A 226 26.03 -29.51 -17.91
CA GLY A 226 26.16 -28.51 -16.86
C GLY A 226 24.84 -28.06 -16.24
N SER A 227 24.63 -28.42 -14.97
CA SER A 227 23.74 -27.66 -14.08
C SER A 227 24.28 -26.24 -13.98
N ILE A 228 23.60 -25.24 -14.55
CA ILE A 228 23.85 -23.85 -14.16
C ILE A 228 23.43 -23.77 -12.70
N GLY A 229 24.41 -23.78 -11.80
CA GLY A 229 24.20 -23.58 -10.38
C GLY A 229 23.46 -22.26 -10.15
N ALA A 230 22.34 -22.36 -9.43
CA ALA A 230 21.61 -21.27 -8.78
C ALA A 230 21.67 -19.90 -9.50
N ASN A 231 20.67 -19.63 -10.33
CA ASN A 231 20.55 -18.39 -11.10
C ASN A 231 20.06 -17.20 -10.24
N GLY A 232 20.88 -16.76 -9.27
CA GLY A 232 20.60 -15.59 -8.44
C GLY A 232 21.86 -14.82 -8.05
N VAL A 233 21.69 -13.65 -7.43
CA VAL A 233 22.82 -12.86 -6.88
C VAL A 233 23.61 -13.73 -5.90
N GLY A 234 24.87 -14.03 -6.23
CA GLY A 234 25.75 -14.84 -5.40
C GLY A 234 25.42 -16.34 -5.35
N SER A 235 24.76 -16.91 -6.37
CA SER A 235 24.44 -18.35 -6.43
C SER A 235 23.54 -18.87 -5.29
N ASN A 236 22.72 -17.99 -4.69
CA ASN A 236 21.85 -18.34 -3.56
C ASN A 236 20.44 -18.85 -3.98
N GLY A 237 20.13 -18.94 -5.28
CA GLY A 237 18.89 -19.51 -5.79
C GLY A 237 17.62 -18.92 -5.14
N THR A 238 16.65 -19.75 -4.79
CA THR A 238 15.41 -19.32 -4.11
C THR A 238 15.61 -18.83 -2.67
N MET A 239 16.77 -19.07 -2.05
CA MET A 239 17.03 -18.71 -0.65
C MET A 239 17.35 -17.22 -0.47
N TRP A 240 17.57 -16.48 -1.56
CA TRP A 240 17.88 -15.06 -1.55
C TRP A 240 16.77 -14.17 -0.95
N TYR A 241 15.52 -14.65 -0.94
CA TYR A 241 14.37 -13.88 -0.46
C TYR A 241 14.33 -13.66 1.07
N GLN A 242 15.27 -14.22 1.84
CA GLN A 242 15.41 -13.97 3.28
C GLN A 242 16.18 -12.66 3.58
N GLY A 243 15.71 -11.53 3.04
CA GLY A 243 16.17 -10.19 3.40
C GLY A 243 17.00 -9.43 2.35
N GLY A 244 17.17 -9.97 1.14
CA GLY A 244 17.74 -9.23 0.01
C GLY A 244 16.69 -8.42 -0.75
N GLY A 245 16.99 -7.17 -1.09
CA GLY A 245 16.16 -6.38 -2.00
C GLY A 245 16.09 -7.07 -3.37
N LEU A 246 14.88 -7.27 -3.90
CA LEU A 246 14.71 -7.73 -5.27
C LEU A 246 14.99 -6.56 -6.21
N SER A 247 15.80 -6.79 -7.23
CA SER A 247 16.02 -5.84 -8.31
C SER A 247 16.00 -6.56 -9.64
N ILE A 248 15.63 -5.84 -10.69
CA ILE A 248 15.75 -6.28 -12.08
C ILE A 248 16.38 -5.15 -12.87
N ASP A 249 17.40 -5.45 -13.66
CA ASP A 249 18.09 -4.49 -14.53
C ASP A 249 18.44 -3.15 -13.83
N GLY A 250 18.91 -3.23 -12.58
CA GLY A 250 19.31 -2.06 -11.78
C GLY A 250 18.17 -1.32 -11.06
N VAL A 251 16.90 -1.68 -11.29
CA VAL A 251 15.72 -1.06 -10.65
C VAL A 251 15.25 -1.88 -9.44
N LYS A 252 14.93 -1.21 -8.33
CA LYS A 252 14.45 -1.85 -7.09
C LYS A 252 12.99 -2.29 -7.25
N ILE A 253 12.69 -3.54 -6.90
CA ILE A 253 11.34 -4.09 -6.92
C ILE A 253 10.73 -3.97 -5.52
N PHE A 254 9.53 -3.40 -5.47
CA PHE A 254 8.71 -3.28 -4.28
C PHE A 254 7.48 -4.19 -4.40
N VAL A 255 7.20 -5.01 -3.39
CA VAL A 255 6.04 -5.91 -3.41
C VAL A 255 4.83 -5.19 -2.79
N ALA A 256 3.93 -4.71 -3.65
CA ALA A 256 2.68 -4.08 -3.25
C ALA A 256 1.60 -5.14 -3.00
N ASN A 257 1.21 -5.33 -1.73
CA ASN A 257 0.24 -6.37 -1.36
C ASN A 257 -1.18 -6.02 -1.77
N GLY A 258 -1.46 -4.73 -1.99
CA GLY A 258 -2.76 -4.24 -2.42
C GLY A 258 -2.98 -4.25 -3.93
N LEU A 259 -1.95 -4.55 -4.73
CA LEU A 259 -2.02 -4.52 -6.19
C LEU A 259 -2.63 -5.80 -6.75
N GLY A 260 -3.54 -5.69 -7.72
CA GLY A 260 -4.21 -6.84 -8.32
C GLY A 260 -3.26 -7.74 -9.11
N ASP A 261 -3.72 -8.97 -9.35
CA ASP A 261 -2.92 -10.00 -10.01
C ASP A 261 -2.45 -9.57 -11.41
N ASN A 262 -1.21 -9.92 -11.75
CA ASN A 262 -0.55 -9.64 -13.02
C ASN A 262 -0.43 -8.14 -13.36
N LYS A 263 -0.58 -7.25 -12.38
CA LYS A 263 -0.33 -5.81 -12.55
C LYS A 263 1.00 -5.40 -11.93
N ALA A 264 1.60 -4.38 -12.53
CA ALA A 264 2.75 -3.68 -11.98
C ALA A 264 2.72 -2.19 -12.36
N VAL A 265 3.38 -1.35 -11.57
CA VAL A 265 3.52 0.09 -11.79
C VAL A 265 4.98 0.46 -11.52
N ALA A 266 5.62 1.18 -12.42
CA ALA A 266 6.91 1.81 -12.19
C ALA A 266 6.68 3.29 -11.91
N ALA A 267 7.17 3.78 -10.76
CA ALA A 267 7.06 5.19 -10.40
C ALA A 267 8.15 5.57 -9.39
N GLU A 268 8.49 6.85 -9.34
CA GLU A 268 9.31 7.39 -8.25
C GLU A 268 8.49 7.46 -6.95
N LYS A 269 9.10 7.07 -5.83
CA LYS A 269 8.50 7.24 -4.49
C LYS A 269 8.09 8.69 -4.21
N SER A 270 8.87 9.65 -4.68
CA SER A 270 8.64 11.09 -4.53
C SER A 270 7.45 11.59 -5.36
N ASN A 271 6.99 10.80 -6.34
CA ASN A 271 5.84 11.11 -7.17
C ASN A 271 4.52 10.58 -6.58
N LEU A 272 4.58 9.62 -5.66
CA LEU A 272 3.41 9.02 -5.01
C LEU A 272 3.20 9.61 -3.62
N PHE A 273 1.97 10.07 -3.35
CA PHE A 273 1.61 10.72 -2.10
C PHE A 273 0.42 10.02 -1.43
N PHE A 274 0.54 9.80 -0.12
CA PHE A 274 -0.53 9.33 0.74
C PHE A 274 -0.91 10.43 1.73
N GLY A 275 -2.15 10.89 1.68
CA GLY A 275 -2.71 11.88 2.59
C GLY A 275 -3.51 11.23 3.70
N THR A 276 -3.30 11.66 4.94
CA THR A 276 -4.16 11.29 6.06
C THR A 276 -4.39 12.46 7.01
N GLY A 277 -5.58 12.54 7.60
CA GLY A 277 -5.91 13.50 8.66
C GLY A 277 -5.61 13.01 10.08
N LEU A 278 -5.02 11.82 10.24
CA LEU A 278 -5.01 11.08 11.51
C LEU A 278 -4.45 11.81 12.73
N LEU A 279 -3.45 12.70 12.57
CA LEU A 279 -2.84 13.38 13.70
C LEU A 279 -3.82 14.33 14.43
N SER A 280 -4.92 14.71 13.78
CA SER A 280 -5.98 15.52 14.40
C SER A 280 -7.16 14.68 14.93
N ASP A 281 -7.25 13.39 14.54
CA ASP A 281 -8.39 12.50 14.79
C ASP A 281 -8.08 11.36 15.78
N HIS A 282 -7.01 11.47 16.56
CA HIS A 282 -6.66 10.52 17.66
C HIS A 282 -7.80 10.30 18.70
N ASN A 283 -8.89 11.07 18.64
CA ASN A 283 -10.01 11.05 19.59
C ASN A 283 -11.22 10.18 19.19
N GLU A 284 -11.24 9.57 18.00
CA GLU A 284 -12.45 8.89 17.47
C GLU A 284 -12.30 7.36 17.31
N VAL A 285 -11.38 6.73 18.04
CA VAL A 285 -11.44 5.28 18.27
C VAL A 285 -11.97 5.02 19.67
N LYS A 286 -13.15 4.41 19.76
CA LYS A 286 -13.75 4.01 21.04
C LYS A 286 -14.33 2.61 20.96
N LEU A 287 -13.97 1.79 21.94
CA LEU A 287 -14.69 0.57 22.25
C LEU A 287 -15.75 0.92 23.31
N LEU A 288 -17.02 0.82 22.93
CA LEU A 288 -18.18 1.15 23.75
C LEU A 288 -18.85 -0.15 24.19
N ASP A 289 -18.89 -0.39 25.49
CA ASP A 289 -19.71 -1.44 26.06
C ASP A 289 -21.17 -0.97 26.13
N MET A 290 -22.07 -1.65 25.42
CA MET A 290 -23.49 -1.29 25.40
C MET A 290 -24.24 -1.81 26.63
N ALA A 291 -23.65 -2.71 27.43
CA ALA A 291 -24.29 -3.22 28.63
C ALA A 291 -24.65 -2.10 29.62
N ASP A 292 -23.82 -1.06 29.73
CA ASP A 292 -24.05 0.08 30.61
C ASP A 292 -24.95 1.17 29.98
N LEU A 293 -25.12 1.19 28.65
CA LEU A 293 -25.90 2.22 27.94
C LEU A 293 -27.32 1.76 27.59
N ASP A 294 -27.49 0.55 27.06
CA ASP A 294 -28.76 0.04 26.55
C ASP A 294 -29.17 -1.33 27.14
N GLY A 295 -28.35 -1.89 28.04
CA GLY A 295 -28.59 -3.19 28.68
C GLY A 295 -28.39 -4.38 27.74
N SER A 296 -27.95 -4.17 26.50
CA SER A 296 -27.62 -5.24 25.57
C SER A 296 -26.21 -5.75 25.81
N GLN A 297 -25.99 -7.06 25.64
CA GLN A 297 -24.68 -7.67 25.77
C GLN A 297 -23.81 -7.45 24.53
N ASN A 298 -23.80 -6.24 23.97
CA ASN A 298 -23.04 -5.89 22.77
C ASN A 298 -21.85 -4.99 23.11
N ALA A 299 -20.73 -5.19 22.43
CA ALA A 299 -19.63 -4.24 22.37
C ALA A 299 -19.61 -3.60 20.97
N ARG A 300 -19.48 -2.28 20.90
CA ARG A 300 -19.34 -1.55 19.64
C ARG A 300 -17.95 -0.96 19.52
N LEU A 301 -17.29 -1.20 18.40
CA LEU A 301 -16.06 -0.51 18.03
C LEU A 301 -16.40 0.51 16.95
N VAL A 302 -16.13 1.78 17.26
CA VAL A 302 -16.28 2.89 16.33
C VAL A 302 -14.90 3.47 16.07
N MET A 303 -14.54 3.56 14.79
CA MET A 303 -13.33 4.19 14.32
C MET A 303 -13.67 5.07 13.11
N ARG A 304 -13.14 6.30 13.10
CA ARG A 304 -13.15 7.16 11.92
C ARG A 304 -11.74 7.56 11.56
N PHE A 305 -11.46 7.62 10.27
CA PHE A 305 -10.17 8.06 9.75
C PHE A 305 -10.36 8.65 8.36
N SER A 306 -9.46 9.55 7.98
CA SER A 306 -9.40 10.08 6.62
C SER A 306 -8.15 9.59 5.91
N ALA A 307 -8.33 9.10 4.69
CA ALA A 307 -7.25 8.59 3.84
C ALA A 307 -7.50 8.92 2.37
N GLY A 308 -6.44 9.18 1.64
CA GLY A 308 -6.48 9.35 0.18
C GLY A 308 -5.10 9.26 -0.43
N VAL A 309 -5.04 8.98 -1.72
CA VAL A 309 -3.79 8.89 -2.49
C VAL A 309 -3.81 9.85 -3.66
N GLN A 310 -2.63 10.31 -4.07
CA GLN A 310 -2.48 11.09 -5.28
C GLN A 310 -1.07 10.94 -5.88
N TYR A 311 -0.95 11.07 -7.20
CA TYR A 311 0.34 11.23 -7.88
C TYR A 311 0.52 12.66 -8.38
N ALA A 312 1.77 13.12 -8.51
CA ALA A 312 2.05 14.49 -8.95
C ALA A 312 2.21 14.62 -10.48
N GLN A 313 2.85 13.65 -11.14
CA GLN A 313 3.16 13.72 -12.57
C GLN A 313 2.95 12.36 -13.23
N ILE A 314 2.02 12.31 -14.19
CA ILE A 314 1.64 11.06 -14.88
C ILE A 314 2.69 10.56 -15.87
N SER A 315 3.46 11.47 -16.50
CA SER A 315 4.54 11.12 -17.44
C SER A 315 5.68 10.34 -16.79
N ASP A 316 5.78 10.37 -15.47
CA ASP A 316 6.84 9.69 -14.72
C ASP A 316 6.38 8.31 -14.21
N ILE A 317 5.22 7.85 -14.69
CA ILE A 317 4.61 6.59 -14.31
C ILE A 317 4.50 5.71 -15.54
N THR A 318 4.95 4.47 -15.43
CA THR A 318 4.77 3.43 -16.45
C THR A 318 3.93 2.30 -15.85
N THR A 319 2.91 1.84 -16.57
CA THR A 319 1.98 0.81 -16.09
C THR A 319 2.13 -0.50 -16.84
N TYR A 320 1.83 -1.60 -16.15
CA TYR A 320 1.73 -2.94 -16.73
C TYR A 320 0.41 -3.59 -16.36
N GLY A 321 -0.35 -4.05 -17.36
CA GLY A 321 -1.62 -4.73 -17.16
C GLY A 321 -2.75 -3.84 -16.62
N ILE A 322 -2.56 -2.51 -16.67
CA ILE A 322 -3.56 -1.50 -16.34
C ILE A 322 -3.88 -0.76 -17.62
N SER A 323 -5.04 -1.04 -18.20
CA SER A 323 -5.50 -0.36 -19.40
C SER A 323 -6.01 1.03 -19.06
N ASN A 324 -5.53 2.03 -19.78
CA ASN A 324 -6.08 3.37 -19.69
C ASN A 324 -7.38 3.44 -20.50
N THR A 325 -8.44 3.92 -19.88
CA THR A 325 -9.74 4.11 -20.52
C THR A 325 -9.79 5.35 -21.43
N ALA A 326 -8.77 6.20 -21.36
CA ALA A 326 -8.64 7.41 -22.17
C ALA A 326 -7.78 7.23 -23.45
N ASN A 327 -7.03 6.12 -23.58
CA ASN A 327 -6.24 5.74 -24.76
C ASN A 327 -6.99 4.73 -25.65
#